data_AF-A0A428ZA47-F1
#
_entry.id   AF-A0A428ZA47-F1
#
_cell.length_a   1.000
_cell.length_b   1.000
_cell.length_c   1.000
_cell.angle_alpha   90.00
_cell.angle_beta   90.00
_cell.angle_gamma   90.00
#
_symmetry.space_group_name_H-M   'P 1'
#
loop_
_entity.id
_entity.type
_entity.pdbx_description
1 polymer ?
#
loop_
_entity_poly.entity_id
_entity_poly.type
_entity_poly.pdbx_seq_one_letter_code
_entity_poly.pdbx_strand_id
1 'polypeptide(L)'
;MGYEVVIDSLRKASAAAGDAASQAGKVQLGAAIDDVGPAMPGSRSGPAAGSLATNWTNQVKTWAADAQAYGENLSKAADHYAANEEAAKADFQGMG
;
A
#
# COMPACT_ATOMS: atom_id res chain seq x y z
N MET A 1 1.84 -1.51 29.19
CA MET A 1 0.70 -2.38 28.80
C MET A 1 -0.18 -1.77 27.72
N GLY A 2 -0.48 -0.46 27.73
CA GLY A 2 -1.37 0.13 26.70
C GLY A 2 -0.75 0.31 25.31
N TYR A 3 0.55 0.61 25.23
CA TYR A 3 1.22 0.94 23.96
C TYR A 3 1.66 -0.30 23.16
N GLU A 4 1.97 -1.41 23.82
CA GLU A 4 2.34 -2.68 23.17
C GLU A 4 1.23 -3.19 22.23
N VAL A 5 -0.04 -3.06 22.64
CA VAL A 5 -1.21 -3.37 21.80
C VAL A 5 -1.28 -2.45 20.57
N VAL A 6 -0.94 -1.17 20.74
CA VAL A 6 -0.93 -0.19 19.65
C VAL A 6 0.22 -0.49 18.68
N ILE A 7 1.42 -0.81 19.18
CA ILE A 7 2.58 -1.23 18.39
C ILE A 7 2.23 -2.47 17.56
N ASP A 8 1.62 -3.49 18.17
CA ASP A 8 1.18 -4.70 17.48
C ASP A 8 0.13 -4.39 16.39
N SER A 9 -0.81 -3.49 16.66
CA SER A 9 -1.81 -3.09 15.67
C SER A 9 -1.18 -2.38 14.47
N LEU A 10 -0.16 -1.52 14.70
CA LEU A 10 0.59 -0.84 13.64
C LEU A 10 1.38 -1.84 12.79
N ARG A 11 2.00 -2.85 13.41
CA ARG A 11 2.71 -3.93 12.69
C ARG A 11 1.76 -4.75 11.83
N LYS A 12 0.59 -5.14 12.36
CA LYS A 12 -0.43 -5.88 11.61
C LYS A 12 -0.96 -5.05 10.44
N ALA A 13 -1.25 -3.77 10.65
CA ALA A 13 -1.70 -2.87 9.60
C ALA A 13 -0.62 -2.64 8.52
N SER A 14 0.65 -2.54 8.92
CA SER A 14 1.79 -2.48 8.01
C SER A 14 1.87 -3.71 7.09
N ALA A 15 1.78 -4.92 7.67
CA ALA A 15 1.78 -6.16 6.91
C ALA A 15 0.57 -6.26 5.96
N ALA A 16 -0.63 -5.94 6.44
CA ALA A 16 -1.84 -5.95 5.63
C ALA A 16 -1.75 -4.96 4.45
N ALA A 17 -1.17 -3.79 4.66
CA ALA A 17 -0.96 -2.80 3.59
C ALA A 17 0.04 -3.31 2.53
N GLY A 18 1.13 -3.96 2.96
CA GLY A 18 2.10 -4.60 2.04
C GLY A 18 1.49 -5.75 1.24
N ASP A 19 0.66 -6.59 1.88
CA ASP A 19 -0.07 -7.66 1.20
C ASP A 19 -1.04 -7.10 0.17
N ALA A 20 -1.80 -6.07 0.54
CA ALA A 20 -2.74 -5.39 -0.34
C ALA A 20 -2.01 -4.77 -1.55
N ALA A 21 -0.89 -4.07 -1.32
CA ALA A 21 -0.03 -3.52 -2.36
C ALA A 21 0.46 -4.61 -3.33
N SER A 22 0.97 -5.73 -2.79
CA SER A 22 1.46 -6.86 -3.58
C SER A 22 0.36 -7.52 -4.42
N GLN A 23 -0.83 -7.70 -3.84
CA GLN A 23 -1.96 -8.33 -4.52
C GLN A 23 -2.51 -7.43 -5.64
N ALA A 24 -2.77 -6.15 -5.34
CA ALA A 24 -3.30 -5.25 -6.36
C ALA A 24 -2.27 -4.95 -7.46
N GLY A 25 -0.98 -4.83 -7.13
CA GLY A 25 0.07 -4.59 -8.12
C GLY A 25 0.19 -5.70 -9.18
N LYS A 26 -0.35 -6.89 -8.92
CA LYS A 26 -0.42 -8.02 -9.88
C LYS A 26 -1.66 -7.96 -10.79
N VAL A 27 -2.64 -7.10 -10.48
CA VAL A 27 -3.86 -6.96 -11.27
C VAL A 27 -3.56 -6.20 -12.56
N GLN A 28 -3.73 -6.89 -13.70
CA GLN A 28 -3.47 -6.32 -15.03
C GLN A 28 -4.75 -5.72 -15.62
N LEU A 29 -5.29 -4.70 -14.95
CA LEU A 29 -6.60 -4.15 -15.32
C LEU A 29 -6.61 -3.52 -16.73
N GLY A 30 -5.51 -2.89 -17.14
CA GLY A 30 -5.36 -2.36 -18.51
C GLY A 30 -5.34 -3.46 -19.56
N ALA A 31 -4.59 -4.54 -19.31
CA ALA A 31 -4.50 -5.68 -20.23
C ALA A 31 -5.86 -6.34 -20.50
N ALA A 32 -6.79 -6.28 -19.53
CA ALA A 32 -8.13 -6.82 -19.69
C ALA A 32 -8.96 -6.14 -20.79
N ILE A 33 -8.53 -4.97 -21.28
CA ILE A 33 -9.24 -4.20 -22.33
C ILE A 33 -8.36 -3.84 -23.53
N ASP A 34 -7.14 -4.37 -23.63
CA ASP A 34 -6.24 -4.07 -24.75
C ASP A 34 -6.84 -4.48 -26.10
N ASP A 35 -7.65 -5.56 -26.13
CA ASP A 35 -8.31 -6.08 -27.34
C ASP A 35 -9.55 -5.28 -27.76
N VAL A 36 -10.06 -4.40 -26.88
CA VAL A 36 -11.30 -3.64 -27.14
C VAL A 36 -11.08 -2.61 -28.26
N GLY A 37 -9.92 -1.93 -28.27
CA GLY A 37 -9.58 -0.97 -29.31
C GLY A 37 -9.50 -1.60 -30.71
N PRO A 38 -8.67 -2.66 -30.89
CA PRO A 38 -8.57 -3.42 -32.14
C PRO A 38 -9.88 -4.00 -32.65
N ALA A 39 -10.81 -4.37 -31.75
CA ALA A 39 -12.13 -4.89 -32.13
C ALA A 39 -13.10 -3.82 -32.68
N MET A 40 -12.76 -2.52 -32.58
CA MET A 40 -13.61 -1.41 -33.02
C MET A 40 -12.91 -0.46 -34.01
N PRO A 41 -12.45 -0.95 -35.18
CA PRO A 41 -11.77 -0.11 -36.16
C PRO A 41 -12.68 0.99 -36.70
N GLY A 42 -12.17 2.22 -36.77
CA GLY A 42 -12.92 3.40 -37.22
C GLY A 42 -13.91 3.98 -36.19
N SER A 43 -14.08 3.34 -35.04
CA SER A 43 -14.89 3.86 -33.94
C SER A 43 -14.13 4.93 -33.15
N ARG A 44 -14.85 5.94 -32.67
CA ARG A 44 -14.33 6.90 -31.67
C ARG A 44 -13.95 6.24 -30.35
N SER A 45 -14.53 5.07 -30.06
CA SER A 45 -14.27 4.32 -28.82
C SER A 45 -12.94 3.57 -28.84
N GLY A 46 -12.35 3.30 -30.01
CA GLY A 46 -11.09 2.57 -30.13
C GLY A 46 -9.93 3.28 -29.42
N PRO A 47 -9.63 4.55 -29.75
CA PRO A 47 -8.63 5.33 -29.03
C PRO A 47 -8.96 5.52 -27.53
N ALA A 48 -10.23 5.69 -27.19
CA ALA A 48 -10.66 5.84 -25.80
C ALA A 48 -10.38 4.58 -24.97
N ALA A 49 -10.52 3.39 -25.54
CA ALA A 49 -10.17 2.13 -24.90
C ALA A 49 -8.67 2.04 -24.57
N GLY A 50 -7.80 2.45 -25.51
CA GLY A 50 -6.35 2.50 -25.25
C GLY A 50 -5.95 3.50 -24.16
N SER A 51 -6.60 4.68 -24.12
CA SER A 51 -6.40 5.64 -23.02
C SER A 51 -6.88 5.07 -21.69
N LEU A 52 -8.01 4.36 -21.67
CA LEU A 52 -8.53 3.70 -20.48
C LEU A 52 -7.57 2.61 -19.97
N ALA A 53 -7.03 1.78 -20.87
CA ALA A 53 -6.08 0.73 -20.53
C ALA A 53 -4.82 1.28 -19.85
N THR A 54 -4.30 2.38 -20.40
CA THR A 54 -3.16 3.11 -19.84
C THR A 54 -3.48 3.68 -18.47
N ASN A 55 -4.62 4.35 -18.32
CA ASN A 55 -5.05 4.95 -17.06
C ASN A 55 -5.23 3.90 -15.97
N TRP A 56 -5.88 2.77 -16.27
CA TRP A 56 -6.06 1.68 -15.32
C TRP A 56 -4.74 1.05 -14.90
N THR A 57 -3.83 0.82 -15.84
CA THR A 57 -2.49 0.32 -15.53
C THR A 57 -1.76 1.25 -14.56
N ASN A 58 -1.80 2.55 -14.83
CA ASN A 58 -1.18 3.55 -13.97
C ASN A 58 -1.86 3.62 -12.60
N GLN A 59 -3.19 3.60 -12.57
CA GLN A 59 -3.96 3.71 -11.33
C GLN A 59 -3.67 2.55 -10.36
N VAL A 60 -3.59 1.32 -10.88
CA VAL A 60 -3.26 0.14 -10.07
C VAL A 60 -1.82 0.23 -9.54
N LYS A 61 -0.86 0.64 -10.37
CA LYS A 61 0.54 0.81 -9.96
C LYS A 61 0.69 1.89 -8.89
N THR A 62 0.05 3.04 -9.07
CA THR A 62 0.07 4.13 -8.10
C THR A 62 -0.55 3.69 -6.78
N TRP A 63 -1.72 3.06 -6.80
CA TRP A 63 -2.36 2.59 -5.58
C TRP A 63 -1.50 1.56 -4.83
N ALA A 64 -0.87 0.62 -5.55
CA ALA A 64 0.02 -0.35 -4.94
C ALA A 64 1.25 0.31 -4.30
N ALA A 65 1.84 1.31 -4.95
CA ALA A 65 2.95 2.08 -4.39
C ALA A 65 2.53 2.87 -3.14
N ASP A 66 1.35 3.51 -3.17
CA ASP A 66 0.82 4.29 -2.05
C ASP A 66 0.51 3.38 -0.85
N ALA A 67 -0.07 2.19 -1.08
CA ALA A 67 -0.35 1.20 -0.05
C ALA A 67 0.95 0.67 0.58
N GLN A 68 1.98 0.41 -0.22
CA GLN A 68 3.30 0.00 0.26
C GLN A 68 3.93 1.11 1.13
N ALA A 69 3.93 2.35 0.66
CA ALA A 69 4.47 3.50 1.40
C ALA A 69 3.71 3.73 2.73
N TYR A 70 2.39 3.56 2.72
CA TYR A 70 1.58 3.60 3.92
C TYR A 70 2.00 2.52 4.93
N GLY A 71 2.17 1.27 4.48
CA GLY A 71 2.64 0.18 5.33
C GLY A 71 4.02 0.46 5.94
N GLU A 72 4.96 0.99 5.16
CA GLU A 72 6.29 1.38 5.64
C GLU A 72 6.22 2.47 6.72
N ASN A 73 5.36 3.48 6.53
CA ASN A 73 5.16 4.54 7.52
C ASN A 73 4.58 4.01 8.83
N LEU A 74 3.66 3.04 8.77
CA LEU A 74 3.14 2.37 9.97
C LEU A 74 4.23 1.57 10.70
N SER A 75 5.10 0.88 9.97
CA SER A 75 6.24 0.17 10.58
C SER A 75 7.17 1.15 11.29
N LYS A 76 7.53 2.26 10.65
CA LYS A 76 8.38 3.30 11.25
C LYS A 76 7.75 3.91 12.50
N ALA A 77 6.43 4.12 12.50
CA ALA A 77 5.71 4.58 13.67
C ALA A 77 5.78 3.56 14.81
N ALA A 78 5.61 2.26 14.51
CA ALA A 78 5.74 1.19 15.49
C ALA A 78 7.16 1.12 16.09
N ASP A 79 8.20 1.26 15.26
CA ASP A 79 9.60 1.31 15.70
C ASP A 79 9.85 2.48 16.67
N HIS A 80 9.32 3.67 16.32
CA HIS A 80 9.46 4.87 17.15
C HIS A 80 8.76 4.71 18.51
N TYR A 81 7.54 4.16 18.54
CA TYR A 81 6.84 3.93 19.80
C TYR A 81 7.54 2.88 20.67
N ALA A 82 8.04 1.80 20.07
CA ALA A 82 8.78 0.77 20.79
C ALA A 82 10.06 1.33 21.44
N ALA A 83 10.83 2.12 20.69
CA ALA A 83 12.06 2.75 21.20
C ALA A 83 11.78 3.69 22.38
N ASN A 84 10.71 4.49 22.30
CA ASN A 84 10.34 5.40 23.38
C ASN A 84 9.87 4.66 24.64
N GLU A 85 9.19 3.52 24.50
CA GLU A 85 8.77 2.73 25.66
C GLU A 85 9.94 2.03 26.35
N GLU A 86 10.93 1.53 25.58
CA GLU A 86 12.16 0.97 26.16
C GLU A 86 12.99 2.03 26.89
N ALA A 87 13.10 3.25 26.33
CA ALA A 87 13.77 4.36 27.01
C ALA A 87 13.08 4.73 28.33
N ALA A 88 11.75 4.84 28.31
CA ALA A 88 10.99 5.15 29.52
C ALA A 88 11.13 4.06 30.60
N LYS A 89 11.09 2.76 30.21
CA LYS A 89 11.32 1.65 31.15
C LYS A 89 12.71 1.72 31.78
N ALA A 90 13.74 2.00 30.98
CA ALA A 90 15.12 2.11 31.47
C ALA A 90 15.28 3.25 32.49
N ASP A 91 14.70 4.43 32.22
CA ASP A 91 14.71 5.56 33.14
C ASP A 91 14.01 5.23 34.48
N PHE A 92 12.85 4.56 34.42
CA PHE A 92 12.15 4.14 35.64
C PHE A 92 12.92 3.10 36.47
N GLN A 93 13.62 2.18 35.81
CA GLN A 93 14.45 1.18 36.50
C GLN A 93 15.73 1.78 37.10
N GLY A 94 16.26 2.87 36.54
CA GLY A 94 17.42 3.57 37.07
C GLY A 94 17.11 4.53 38.23
N MET A 95 15.84 4.84 38.48
CA MET A 95 15.39 5.69 39.59
C MET A 95 15.02 4.91 40.88
N GLY A 96 15.01 3.57 40.84
CA GLY A 96 14.74 2.69 41.99
C GLY A 96 16.01 2.10 42.58
#